data_AF-A0A7Y7IWW9-F1
#
_entry.id   AF-A0A7Y7IWW9-F1
#
_cell.length_a   1.000
_cell.length_b   1.000
_cell.length_c   1.000
_cell.angle_alpha   90.00
_cell.angle_beta   90.00
_cell.angle_gamma   90.00
#
_symmetry.space_group_name_H-M   'P 1'
#
loop_
_entity.id
_entity.type
_entity.pdbx_description
1 polymer ?
#
loop_
_entity_poly.entity_id
_entity_poly.type
_entity_poly.pdbx_seq_one_letter_code
_entity_poly.pdbx_strand_id
1 'polypeptide(L)' 'MPAAAETPILRAMWSEPYLETCCRSALHRLILCGAAGRPEGLKDQPCLERMAGMGLVVRDAAGRYRATAAGV' A
#
# COMPACT_ATOMS: atom_id res chain seq x y z
N MET A 1 -0.06 -24.85 13.55
CA MET A 1 -0.41 -23.99 12.40
C MET A 1 -1.63 -23.16 12.79
N PRO A 2 -1.49 -21.98 13.43
CA PRO A 2 -2.65 -21.16 13.75
C PRO A 2 -2.94 -20.13 12.66
N ALA A 3 -4.25 -19.93 12.48
CA ALA A 3 -4.93 -19.02 11.59
C ALA A 3 -4.28 -17.64 11.46
N ALA A 4 -4.06 -17.24 10.21
CA ALA A 4 -3.97 -15.83 9.86
C ALA A 4 -5.24 -15.15 10.38
N ALA A 5 -5.09 -14.32 11.41
CA ALA A 5 -6.13 -13.43 11.86
C ALA A 5 -6.53 -12.56 10.68
N GLU A 6 -7.67 -12.89 10.09
CA GLU A 6 -8.33 -12.14 9.04
C GLU A 6 -8.68 -10.77 9.65
N THR A 7 -7.83 -9.77 9.39
CA THR A 7 -7.90 -8.47 10.06
C THR A 7 -9.23 -7.78 9.72
N PRO A 8 -10.21 -7.66 10.64
CA PRO A 8 -11.50 -7.03 10.35
C PRO A 8 -11.37 -5.53 10.02
N ILE A 9 -10.20 -4.95 10.31
CA ILE A 9 -9.81 -3.58 9.98
C ILE A 9 -9.61 -3.40 8.45
N LEU A 10 -9.24 -4.46 7.72
CA LEU A 10 -9.07 -4.47 6.25
C LEU A 10 -10.39 -4.16 5.53
N ARG A 11 -11.47 -4.78 5.99
CA ARG A 11 -12.80 -4.61 5.38
C ARG A 11 -13.39 -3.25 5.73
N ALA A 12 -13.16 -2.75 6.94
CA ALA A 12 -13.67 -1.44 7.37
C ALA A 12 -13.03 -0.28 6.57
N MET A 13 -11.70 -0.28 6.39
CA MET A 13 -10.99 0.82 5.73
C MET A 13 -11.11 0.80 4.20
N TRP A 14 -11.36 -0.38 3.59
CA TRP A 14 -11.72 -0.50 2.17
C TRP A 14 -13.23 -0.31 1.92
N SER A 15 -14.08 -0.33 2.96
CA SER A 15 -15.51 -0.03 2.84
C SER A 15 -15.84 1.46 2.97
N GLU A 16 -14.85 2.29 3.29
CA GLU A 16 -14.99 3.75 3.30
C GLU A 16 -14.66 4.30 1.90
N PRO A 17 -15.66 4.75 1.12
CA PRO A 17 -15.49 5.07 -0.31
C PRO A 17 -14.42 6.14 -0.58
N TYR A 18 -14.13 6.99 0.41
CA TYR A 18 -13.10 8.03 0.31
C TYR A 18 -11.67 7.50 0.48
N LEU A 19 -11.47 6.49 1.34
CA LEU A 19 -10.15 5.89 1.62
C LEU A 19 -9.75 4.86 0.56
N GLU A 20 -10.73 4.17 -0.03
CA GLU A 20 -10.52 3.28 -1.18
C GLU A 20 -9.94 4.07 -2.37
N THR A 21 -10.46 5.28 -2.64
CA THR A 21 -10.08 6.07 -3.82
C THR A 21 -8.65 6.60 -3.72
N CYS A 22 -8.21 7.06 -2.55
CA CYS A 22 -6.86 7.59 -2.36
C CYS A 22 -5.80 6.48 -2.34
N CYS A 23 -6.10 5.34 -1.71
CA CYS A 23 -5.21 4.18 -1.69
C CYS A 23 -5.08 3.54 -3.09
N ARG A 24 -6.19 3.37 -3.82
CA ARG A 24 -6.17 2.87 -5.22
C ARG A 24 -5.38 3.81 -6.13
N SER A 25 -5.56 5.13 -5.98
CA SER A 25 -4.80 6.13 -6.75
C SER A 25 -3.31 6.14 -6.41
N ALA A 26 -2.94 5.91 -5.15
CA ALA A 26 -1.55 5.79 -4.73
C ALA A 26 -0.90 4.52 -5.28
N LEU A 27 -1.61 3.38 -5.24
CA LEU A 27 -1.16 2.11 -5.78
C LEU A 27 -0.99 2.18 -7.31
N HIS A 28 -1.95 2.76 -8.02
CA HIS A 28 -1.84 2.95 -9.47
C HIS A 28 -0.61 3.80 -9.84
N ARG A 29 -0.37 4.90 -9.11
CA ARG A 29 0.85 5.73 -9.30
C ARG A 29 2.14 4.99 -8.97
N LEU A 30 2.11 4.08 -7.98
CA LEU A 30 3.24 3.22 -7.63
C LEU A 30 3.54 2.21 -8.75
N ILE A 31 2.51 1.57 -9.30
CA ILE A 31 2.61 0.64 -10.44
C ILE A 31 3.19 1.36 -11.66
N LEU A 32 2.74 2.59 -11.94
CA LEU A 32 3.28 3.42 -13.04
C LEU A 32 4.76 3.79 -12.84
N CYS A 33 5.23 3.94 -11.60
CA CYS A 33 6.66 4.14 -11.32
C CYS A 33 7.49 2.86 -11.51
N GLY A 34 6.85 1.68 -11.49
CA GLY A 34 7.51 0.39 -11.67
C GLY A 34 8.76 0.23 -10.80
N ALA A 35 9.88 -0.09 -11.45
CA ALA A 35 11.16 -0.31 -10.77
C ALA A 35 11.80 0.96 -10.19
N ALA A 36 11.40 2.17 -10.59
CA ALA A 36 11.94 3.39 -9.99
C ALA A 36 11.56 3.50 -8.49
N GLY A 37 10.44 2.88 -8.11
CA GLY A 37 9.83 3.03 -6.81
C GLY A 37 9.41 4.47 -6.53
N ARG A 38 8.73 4.69 -5.42
CA ARG A 38 8.24 6.01 -5.04
C ARG A 38 8.92 6.47 -3.74
N PRO A 39 9.58 7.63 -3.70
CA PRO A 39 10.24 8.10 -2.48
C PRO A 39 9.24 8.42 -1.37
N GLU A 40 9.70 8.36 -0.13
CA GLU A 40 9.02 8.94 1.02
C GLU A 40 8.92 10.48 0.91
N GLY A 41 8.00 11.08 1.68
CA GLY A 41 7.72 12.52 1.68
C GLY A 41 6.61 12.96 0.72
N LEU A 42 6.01 12.04 -0.04
CA LEU A 42 4.88 12.34 -0.92
C LEU A 42 3.56 12.29 -0.16
N LYS A 43 2.55 13.03 -0.65
CA LYS A 43 1.19 13.09 -0.05
C LYS A 43 0.54 11.72 0.16
N ASP A 44 1.01 10.72 -0.55
CA ASP A 44 0.48 9.37 -0.57
C ASP A 44 1.24 8.41 0.36
N GLN A 45 2.27 8.89 1.05
CA GLN A 45 3.02 8.14 2.07
C GLN A 45 2.11 7.45 3.10
N PRO A 46 1.13 8.12 3.75
CA PRO A 46 0.26 7.44 4.71
C PRO A 46 -0.56 6.29 4.09
N CYS A 47 -0.86 6.35 2.79
CA CYS A 47 -1.52 5.26 2.08
C CYS A 47 -0.54 4.12 1.77
N LEU A 48 0.70 4.46 1.37
CA LEU A 48 1.76 3.48 1.11
C LEU A 48 2.20 2.74 2.38
N GLU A 49 2.27 3.43 3.53
CA GLU A 49 2.60 2.80 4.81
C GLU A 49 1.51 1.82 5.27
N ARG A 50 0.23 2.16 5.05
CA ARG A 50 -0.88 1.23 5.30
C ARG A 50 -0.79 -0.01 4.40
N MET A 51 -0.58 0.20 3.11
CA MET A 51 -0.41 -0.90 2.15
C MET A 51 0.85 -1.72 2.42
N ALA A 52 1.90 -1.11 2.99
CA ALA A 52 3.08 -1.81 3.45
C ALA A 52 2.81 -2.68 4.69
N GLY A 53 2.01 -2.18 5.64
CA GLY A 53 1.49 -2.99 6.75
C GLY A 53 0.61 -4.17 6.30
N MET A 54 0.05 -4.09 5.09
CA MET A 54 -0.76 -5.15 4.46
C MET A 54 0.06 -6.11 3.57
N GLY A 55 1.34 -5.81 3.33
CA GLY A 55 2.19 -6.61 2.43
C GLY A 55 1.95 -6.38 0.93
N LEU A 56 1.14 -5.39 0.54
CA LEU A 56 0.92 -5.00 -0.86
C LEU A 56 2.05 -4.13 -1.42
N VAL A 57 2.78 -3.46 -0.53
CA VAL A 57 3.88 -2.54 -0.85
C VAL A 57 5.05 -2.87 0.08
N VAL A 58 6.28 -2.70 -0.39
CA VAL A 58 7.48 -2.81 0.44
C VAL A 58 8.24 -1.51 0.42
N ARG A 59 8.75 -1.08 1.57
CA ARG A 59 9.68 0.06 1.67
C ARG A 59 11.10 -0.47 1.69
N ASP A 60 11.91 0.04 0.78
CA ASP A 60 13.33 -0.26 0.67
C ASP A 60 14.15 0.54 1.70
N ALA A 61 15.38 0.11 1.99
CA ALA A 61 16.30 0.80 2.89
C ALA A 61 16.63 2.24 2.42
N ALA A 62 16.46 2.51 1.12
CA ALA A 62 16.59 3.83 0.54
C ALA A 62 15.34 4.74 0.71
N GLY A 63 14.35 4.34 1.52
CA GLY A 63 13.14 5.13 1.74
C GLY A 63 12.15 5.10 0.56
N ARG A 64 12.27 4.12 -0.34
CA ARG A 64 11.44 4.02 -1.54
C ARG A 64 10.41 2.90 -1.41
N TYR A 65 9.17 3.21 -1.73
CA TYR A 65 8.08 2.24 -1.82
C TYR A 65 8.07 1.55 -3.17
N ARG A 66 7.85 0.24 -3.18
CA ARG A 66 7.66 -0.59 -4.38
C ARG A 66 6.45 -1.50 -4.20
N ALA A 67 5.69 -1.72 -5.27
CA ALA A 67 4.60 -2.69 -5.26
C ALA A 67 5.18 -4.10 -5.12
N THR A 68 4.59 -4.93 -4.27
CA THR A 68 4.92 -6.36 -4.19
C THR A 68 4.02 -7.15 -5.13
N ALA A 69 4.29 -8.45 -5.32
CA ALA A 69 3.43 -9.33 -6.12
C ALA A 69 1.98 -9.43 -5.61
N ALA A 70 1.71 -9.04 -4.36
CA ALA A 70 0.35 -9.00 -3.81
C ALA A 70 -0.40 -7.70 -4.19
N GLY A 71 0.32 -6.64 -4.57
CA GLY A 71 -0.24 -5.34 -4.93
C GLY A 71 -0.27 -5.04 -6.43
N VAL A 72 0.11 -6.00 -7.28
CA VAL A 72 0.06 -5.92 -8.76
C VAL A 72 -0.96 -6.90 -9.29
#